data_AF-A0A511HDL1-F1
#
_entry.id   AF-A0A511HDL1-F1
#
_cell.length_a   1.000
_cell.length_b   1.000
_cell.length_c   1.000
_cell.angle_alpha   90.00
_cell.angle_beta   90.00
_cell.angle_gamma   90.00
#
_symmetry.space_group_name_H-M   'P 1'
#
loop_
_entity.id
_entity.type
_entity.pdbx_description
1 polymer ?
#
loop_
_entity_poly.entity_id
_entity_poly.type
_entity_poly.pdbx_seq_one_letter_code
_entity_poly.pdbx_strand_id
1 'polypeptide(L)'
;MPQRPTVAEVESILRAPVRENWEQFTKTLKTLPADVDPDLASHAALSLIHGQPASLWSFGRNCQQLPAPVIRALLGRLEADSRPHAYFLREAVPQEASDDELRATWKEALQGLLDLETTYAWGSKQRKAKFQALANTPSLLQAIQTAVVACEQVSLDMLAVLTVDASDASVDALIPHVERAVQSQGWELDRLEDLRKHARSTPVMDDLFARMEALLQGRRARSPALDLARRLGFGELDAIWFRTYLLAGDTQATNALVHHCNINVDSRSPRWFSVWQTSRKDGLDRNAWSDTHFDNEKLHKDILGLGACELMQLPDWVARTGKRLGAAWNFNDSALMTNLRGKKRARLAEWLRSGT
;
A
#
# COMPACT_ATOMS: atom_id res chain seq x y z
N MET A 1 2.90 -42.66 -18.40
CA MET A 1 2.87 -41.92 -17.13
C MET A 1 4.01 -40.92 -17.15
N PRO A 2 3.80 -39.63 -16.82
CA PRO A 2 4.92 -38.69 -16.70
C PRO A 2 5.87 -39.19 -15.59
N GLN A 3 7.17 -39.31 -15.90
CA GLN A 3 8.19 -39.66 -14.91
C GLN A 3 8.23 -38.59 -13.81
N ARG A 4 8.31 -39.03 -12.55
CA ARG A 4 8.57 -38.11 -11.43
C ARG A 4 10.04 -37.64 -11.54
N PRO A 5 10.32 -36.34 -11.39
CA PRO A 5 11.68 -35.85 -11.41
C PRO A 5 12.50 -36.46 -10.26
N THR A 6 13.76 -36.74 -10.54
CA THR A 6 14.75 -37.18 -9.55
C THR A 6 15.13 -36.04 -8.60
N VAL A 7 15.71 -36.36 -7.44
CA VAL A 7 16.18 -35.34 -6.47
C VAL A 7 17.19 -34.40 -7.13
N ALA A 8 18.13 -34.92 -7.92
CA ALA A 8 19.11 -34.10 -8.62
C ALA A 8 18.46 -33.10 -9.62
N GLU A 9 17.41 -33.52 -10.33
CA GLU A 9 16.64 -32.63 -11.20
C GLU A 9 15.88 -31.57 -10.38
N VAL A 10 15.28 -31.96 -9.25
CA VAL A 10 14.62 -31.04 -8.32
C VAL A 10 15.61 -29.97 -7.83
N GLU A 11 16.78 -30.38 -7.33
CA GLU A 11 17.80 -29.45 -6.84
C GLU A 11 18.35 -28.54 -7.94
N SER A 12 18.51 -29.05 -9.16
CA SER A 12 18.90 -28.25 -10.32
C SER A 12 17.88 -27.14 -10.61
N ILE A 13 16.58 -27.46 -10.56
CA ILE A 13 15.50 -26.48 -10.72
C ILE A 13 15.53 -25.43 -9.60
N LEU A 14 15.77 -25.84 -8.35
CA LEU A 14 15.81 -24.92 -7.20
C LEU A 14 17.01 -23.96 -7.24
N ARG A 15 18.12 -24.36 -7.87
CA ARG A 15 19.33 -23.52 -8.07
C ARG A 15 19.19 -22.56 -9.25
N ALA A 16 18.32 -22.86 -10.22
CA ALA A 16 18.18 -22.06 -11.42
C ALA A 16 17.55 -20.68 -11.15
N PRO A 17 17.84 -19.66 -11.97
CA PRO A 17 17.20 -18.35 -11.82
C PRO A 17 15.67 -18.43 -11.87
N VAL A 18 15.02 -18.01 -10.79
CA VAL A 18 13.56 -18.10 -10.59
C VAL A 18 12.75 -17.47 -11.73
N ARG A 19 13.24 -16.35 -12.29
CA ARG A 19 12.55 -15.64 -13.38
C ARG A 19 12.47 -16.44 -14.67
N GLU A 20 13.50 -17.21 -14.98
CA GLU A 20 13.61 -17.96 -16.23
C GLU A 20 12.81 -19.27 -16.17
N ASN A 21 12.65 -19.82 -14.97
CA ASN A 21 12.03 -21.13 -14.75
C ASN A 21 10.81 -21.09 -13.81
N TRP A 22 10.09 -19.96 -13.75
CA TRP A 22 9.04 -19.70 -12.74
C TRP A 22 8.00 -20.82 -12.60
N GLU A 23 7.43 -21.30 -13.70
CA GLU A 23 6.39 -22.33 -13.66
C GLU A 23 6.92 -23.66 -13.12
N GLN A 24 8.10 -24.06 -13.57
CA GLN A 24 8.74 -25.29 -13.13
C GLN A 24 9.19 -25.18 -11.67
N PHE A 25 9.75 -24.03 -11.28
CA PHE A 25 10.17 -23.71 -9.92
C PHE A 25 9.01 -23.81 -8.92
N THR A 26 7.90 -23.10 -9.19
CA THR A 26 6.74 -23.10 -8.29
C THR A 26 6.01 -24.44 -8.27
N LYS A 27 6.04 -25.20 -9.36
CA LYS A 27 5.54 -26.59 -9.39
C LYS A 27 6.41 -27.51 -8.54
N THR A 28 7.73 -27.38 -8.63
CA THR A 28 8.69 -28.16 -7.84
C THR A 28 8.50 -27.93 -6.34
N LEU A 29 8.35 -26.67 -5.90
CA LEU A 29 8.11 -26.35 -4.49
C LEU A 29 6.84 -27.00 -3.91
N LYS A 30 5.79 -27.19 -4.72
CA LYS A 30 4.55 -27.86 -4.30
C LYS A 30 4.69 -29.36 -4.12
N THR A 31 5.71 -29.96 -4.73
CA THR A 31 5.87 -31.42 -4.79
C THR A 31 7.28 -31.83 -4.42
N LEU A 32 7.89 -31.14 -3.45
CA LEU A 32 9.24 -31.46 -2.99
C LEU A 32 9.29 -32.88 -2.40
N PRO A 33 10.29 -33.68 -2.77
CA PRO A 33 10.50 -34.97 -2.14
C PRO A 33 11.08 -34.79 -0.73
N ALA A 34 10.90 -35.79 0.14
CA ALA A 34 11.29 -35.69 1.55
C ALA A 34 12.82 -35.67 1.78
N ASP A 35 13.59 -36.13 0.80
CA ASP A 35 15.05 -36.29 0.80
C ASP A 35 15.79 -35.14 0.10
N VAL A 36 15.08 -34.08 -0.33
CA VAL A 36 15.72 -32.86 -0.86
C VAL A 36 16.57 -32.17 0.22
N ASP A 37 17.71 -31.59 -0.16
CA ASP A 37 18.52 -30.75 0.73
C ASP A 37 17.65 -29.63 1.38
N PRO A 38 17.45 -29.66 2.71
CA PRO A 38 16.61 -28.68 3.41
C PRO A 38 17.11 -27.24 3.31
N ASP A 39 18.43 -27.05 3.27
CA ASP A 39 19.03 -25.72 3.19
C ASP A 39 18.83 -25.10 1.82
N LEU A 40 19.00 -25.90 0.77
CA LEU A 40 18.73 -25.47 -0.60
C LEU A 40 17.24 -25.15 -0.78
N ALA A 41 16.35 -26.05 -0.35
CA ALA A 41 14.91 -25.89 -0.52
C ALA A 41 14.35 -24.71 0.28
N SER A 42 14.83 -24.48 1.50
CA SER A 42 14.43 -23.32 2.32
C SER A 42 14.91 -22.01 1.71
N HIS A 43 16.14 -21.95 1.19
CA HIS A 43 16.65 -20.77 0.47
C HIS A 43 15.81 -20.46 -0.77
N ALA A 44 15.49 -21.48 -1.57
CA ALA A 44 14.64 -21.34 -2.74
C ALA A 44 13.23 -20.85 -2.35
N ALA A 45 12.60 -21.42 -1.32
CA ALA A 45 11.30 -20.97 -0.83
C ALA A 45 11.32 -19.49 -0.42
N LEU A 46 12.33 -19.04 0.33
CA LEU A 46 12.46 -17.64 0.76
C LEU A 46 12.69 -16.67 -0.41
N SER A 47 13.23 -17.12 -1.53
CA SER A 47 13.35 -16.28 -2.73
C SER A 47 11.99 -15.81 -3.27
N LEU A 48 10.89 -16.49 -2.94
CA LEU A 48 9.54 -16.05 -3.31
C LEU A 48 9.12 -14.78 -2.55
N ILE A 49 9.68 -14.51 -1.37
CA ILE A 49 9.35 -13.32 -0.56
C ILE A 49 10.46 -12.27 -0.54
N HIS A 50 11.71 -12.64 -0.84
CA HIS A 50 12.84 -11.70 -0.86
C HIS A 50 13.37 -11.40 -2.27
N GLY A 51 13.00 -12.21 -3.26
CA GLY A 51 13.46 -12.10 -4.64
C GLY A 51 12.66 -11.12 -5.49
N GLN A 52 12.78 -11.26 -6.81
CA GLN A 52 12.14 -10.37 -7.78
C GLN A 52 11.41 -11.20 -8.85
N PRO A 53 10.06 -11.26 -8.85
CA PRO A 53 9.14 -10.51 -7.98
C PRO A 53 8.93 -11.16 -6.60
N ALA A 54 9.09 -10.37 -5.54
CA ALA A 54 8.70 -10.78 -4.19
C ALA A 54 7.17 -10.79 -4.07
N SER A 55 6.62 -11.86 -3.51
CA SER A 55 5.19 -12.09 -3.37
C SER A 55 4.92 -13.06 -2.22
N LEU A 56 4.40 -12.53 -1.11
CA LEU A 56 3.91 -13.33 0.01
C LEU A 56 2.79 -14.28 -0.45
N TRP A 57 1.93 -13.84 -1.38
CA TRP A 57 0.93 -14.70 -2.02
C TRP A 57 1.56 -15.92 -2.70
N SER A 58 2.61 -15.71 -3.49
CA SER A 58 3.28 -16.80 -4.21
C SER A 58 3.92 -17.77 -3.23
N PHE A 59 4.53 -17.26 -2.17
CA PHE A 59 5.08 -18.09 -1.11
C PHE A 59 4.01 -18.91 -0.40
N GLY A 60 2.97 -18.25 0.12
CA GLY A 60 1.86 -18.90 0.80
C GLY A 60 1.18 -19.96 -0.06
N ARG A 61 1.06 -19.74 -1.38
CA ARG A 61 0.41 -20.68 -2.31
C ARG A 61 1.29 -21.86 -2.71
N ASN A 62 2.59 -21.66 -2.89
CA ASN A 62 3.48 -22.68 -3.46
C ASN A 62 4.26 -23.48 -2.40
N CYS A 63 4.30 -23.00 -1.15
CA CYS A 63 5.05 -23.62 -0.06
C CYS A 63 4.18 -24.35 0.98
N GLN A 64 2.88 -24.60 0.74
CA GLN A 64 2.00 -25.25 1.75
C GLN A 64 2.37 -26.70 2.09
N GLN A 65 3.08 -27.39 1.20
CA GLN A 65 3.34 -28.83 1.30
C GLN A 65 4.83 -29.14 1.47
N LEU A 66 5.59 -28.23 2.08
CA LEU A 66 7.01 -28.46 2.32
C LEU A 66 7.24 -29.65 3.29
N PRO A 67 8.31 -30.43 3.09
CA PRO A 67 8.75 -31.42 4.07
C PRO A 67 9.15 -30.79 5.41
N ALA A 68 8.98 -31.51 6.51
CA ALA A 68 9.28 -31.02 7.86
C ALA A 68 10.74 -30.53 8.04
N PRO A 69 11.79 -31.21 7.51
CA PRO A 69 13.16 -30.68 7.57
C PRO A 69 13.31 -29.32 6.89
N VAL A 70 12.63 -29.12 5.75
CA VAL A 70 12.65 -27.84 5.02
C VAL A 70 11.95 -26.74 5.81
N ILE A 71 10.82 -27.05 6.45
CA ILE A 71 10.09 -26.10 7.30
C ILE A 71 10.98 -25.64 8.47
N ARG A 72 11.65 -26.56 9.18
CA ARG A 72 12.56 -26.20 10.29
C ARG A 72 13.73 -25.34 9.81
N ALA A 73 14.37 -25.70 8.69
CA ALA A 73 15.44 -24.91 8.10
C ALA A 73 14.96 -23.49 7.72
N LEU A 74 13.73 -23.38 7.19
CA LEU A 74 13.12 -22.10 6.85
C LEU A 74 12.83 -21.25 8.10
N LEU A 75 12.23 -21.83 9.14
CA LEU A 75 11.96 -21.13 10.41
C LEU A 75 13.26 -20.61 11.04
N GLY A 76 14.33 -21.42 11.05
CA GLY A 76 15.65 -21.00 11.54
C GLY A 76 16.21 -19.81 10.75
N ARG A 77 16.00 -19.77 9.42
CA ARG A 77 16.40 -18.62 8.59
C ARG A 77 15.56 -17.36 8.86
N LEU A 78 14.30 -17.52 9.26
CA LEU A 78 13.41 -16.40 9.59
C LEU A 78 13.72 -15.78 10.95
N GLU A 79 14.56 -16.39 11.80
CA GLU A 79 14.95 -15.80 13.09
C GLU A 79 15.60 -14.42 12.96
N ALA A 80 16.40 -14.24 11.91
CA ALA A 80 17.08 -12.99 11.60
C ALA A 80 16.20 -11.99 10.80
N ASP A 81 14.98 -12.39 10.40
CA ASP A 81 14.09 -11.56 9.61
C ASP A 81 13.12 -10.78 10.52
N SER A 82 13.23 -9.45 10.49
CA SER A 82 12.44 -8.54 11.32
C SER A 82 11.16 -8.06 10.64
N ARG A 83 10.72 -8.69 9.55
CA ARG A 83 9.46 -8.33 8.87
C ARG A 83 8.25 -9.03 9.49
N PRO A 84 7.04 -8.48 9.35
CA PRO A 84 5.83 -9.01 10.01
C PRO A 84 5.55 -10.50 9.72
N HIS A 85 5.76 -10.96 8.49
CA HIS A 85 5.51 -12.36 8.13
C HIS A 85 6.45 -13.34 8.84
N ALA A 86 7.68 -12.91 9.17
CA ALA A 86 8.64 -13.74 9.87
C ALA A 86 8.27 -13.92 11.35
N TYR A 87 7.82 -12.85 12.02
CA TYR A 87 7.26 -12.95 13.37
C TYR A 87 5.98 -13.81 13.38
N PHE A 88 5.08 -13.59 12.42
CA PHE A 88 3.86 -14.38 12.29
C PHE A 88 4.16 -15.89 12.13
N LEU A 89 5.07 -16.28 11.22
CA LEU A 89 5.35 -17.69 10.95
C LEU A 89 6.05 -18.38 12.12
N ARG A 90 6.99 -17.71 12.78
CA ARG A 90 7.69 -18.26 13.95
C ARG A 90 6.76 -18.47 15.13
N GLU A 91 5.79 -17.58 15.33
CA GLU A 91 4.80 -17.73 16.39
C GLU A 91 3.74 -18.79 16.05
N ALA A 92 3.26 -18.82 14.81
CA ALA A 92 2.19 -19.73 14.39
C ALA A 92 2.62 -21.20 14.27
N VAL A 93 3.93 -21.46 14.07
CA VAL A 93 4.45 -22.78 13.74
C VAL A 93 5.45 -23.24 14.80
N PRO A 94 5.07 -24.18 15.69
CA PRO A 94 5.95 -24.66 16.75
C PRO A 94 7.08 -25.53 16.17
N GLN A 95 8.30 -25.02 16.18
CA GLN A 95 9.48 -25.66 15.57
C GLN A 95 9.79 -27.06 16.14
N GLU A 96 9.54 -27.23 17.45
CA GLU A 96 9.81 -28.47 18.19
C GLU A 96 8.65 -29.49 18.13
N ALA A 97 7.60 -29.21 17.35
CA ALA A 97 6.51 -30.14 17.16
C ALA A 97 6.94 -31.38 16.34
N SER A 98 6.12 -32.43 16.45
CA SER A 98 6.27 -33.61 15.60
C SER A 98 6.18 -33.25 14.11
N ASP A 99 6.79 -34.06 13.24
CA ASP A 99 6.82 -33.76 11.79
C ASP A 99 5.42 -33.61 11.16
N ASP A 100 4.43 -34.36 11.65
CA ASP A 100 3.06 -34.31 11.16
C ASP A 100 2.35 -33.03 11.61
N GLU A 101 2.50 -32.69 12.88
CA GLU A 101 1.95 -31.47 13.49
C GLU A 101 2.59 -30.21 12.91
N LEU A 102 3.92 -30.22 12.71
CA LEU A 102 4.66 -29.13 12.08
C LEU A 102 4.14 -28.85 10.67
N ARG A 103 3.89 -29.90 9.86
CA ARG A 103 3.34 -29.72 8.50
C ARG A 103 1.89 -29.21 8.54
N ALA A 104 1.09 -29.67 9.49
CA ALA A 104 -0.29 -29.23 9.64
C ALA A 104 -0.37 -27.73 10.02
N THR A 105 0.35 -27.33 11.07
CA THR A 105 0.42 -25.94 11.54
C THR A 105 1.09 -25.02 10.51
N TRP A 106 2.13 -25.48 9.81
CA TRP A 106 2.72 -24.75 8.69
C TRP A 106 1.72 -24.45 7.58
N LYS A 107 0.95 -25.45 7.16
CA LYS A 107 -0.08 -25.29 6.12
C LYS A 107 -1.16 -24.30 6.57
N GLU A 108 -1.59 -24.40 7.82
CA GLU A 108 -2.58 -23.49 8.41
C GLU A 108 -2.04 -22.05 8.48
N ALA A 109 -0.82 -21.86 8.94
CA ALA A 109 -0.16 -20.56 9.00
C ALA A 109 -0.04 -19.91 7.60
N LEU A 110 0.37 -20.67 6.59
CA LEU A 110 0.42 -20.17 5.21
C LEU A 110 -0.96 -19.86 4.65
N GLN A 111 -1.99 -20.63 5.01
CA GLN A 111 -3.37 -20.28 4.67
C GLN A 111 -3.81 -18.99 5.37
N GLY A 112 -3.38 -18.75 6.62
CA GLY A 112 -3.62 -17.50 7.34
C GLY A 112 -2.99 -16.29 6.64
N LEU A 113 -1.75 -16.41 6.16
CA LEU A 113 -1.11 -15.36 5.35
C LEU A 113 -1.87 -15.08 4.05
N LEU A 114 -2.33 -16.13 3.35
CA LEU A 114 -3.14 -15.96 2.14
C LEU A 114 -4.49 -15.28 2.43
N ASP A 115 -5.08 -15.55 3.59
CA ASP A 115 -6.34 -14.95 4.02
C ASP A 115 -6.19 -13.46 4.39
N LEU A 116 -4.98 -13.03 4.75
CA LEU A 116 -4.59 -11.62 4.89
C LEU A 116 -4.28 -10.94 3.53
N GLU A 117 -4.01 -11.70 2.47
CA GLU A 117 -3.75 -11.19 1.12
C GLU A 117 -4.98 -11.34 0.20
N THR A 118 -6.06 -10.68 0.62
CA THR A 118 -7.34 -10.74 -0.07
C THR A 118 -7.48 -9.71 -1.19
N THR A 119 -8.09 -10.14 -2.29
CA THR A 119 -8.46 -9.28 -3.43
C THR A 119 -9.82 -8.61 -3.26
N TYR A 120 -10.55 -8.90 -2.17
CA TYR A 120 -11.85 -8.32 -1.93
C TYR A 120 -11.76 -6.85 -1.51
N ALA A 121 -12.75 -6.06 -1.95
CA ALA A 121 -12.85 -4.66 -1.58
C ALA A 121 -12.87 -4.48 -0.05
N TRP A 122 -12.25 -3.39 0.43
CA TRP A 122 -12.27 -3.01 1.84
C TRP A 122 -13.71 -2.80 2.33
N GLY A 123 -14.03 -3.27 3.54
CA GLY A 123 -15.40 -3.26 4.08
C GLY A 123 -16.37 -4.29 3.49
N SER A 124 -15.95 -5.13 2.53
CA SER A 124 -16.81 -6.18 1.99
C SER A 124 -17.11 -7.28 3.01
N LYS A 125 -18.28 -7.94 2.86
CA LYS A 125 -18.68 -9.06 3.72
C LYS A 125 -17.68 -10.22 3.67
N GLN A 126 -17.15 -10.52 2.49
CA GLN A 126 -16.18 -11.59 2.29
C GLN A 126 -14.86 -11.32 3.02
N ARG A 127 -14.33 -10.09 2.91
CA ARG A 127 -13.12 -9.69 3.63
C ARG A 127 -13.33 -9.70 5.14
N LYS A 128 -14.49 -9.22 5.61
CA LYS A 128 -14.85 -9.27 7.04
C LYS A 128 -14.94 -10.71 7.57
N ALA A 129 -15.51 -11.63 6.78
CA ALA A 129 -15.58 -13.05 7.16
C ALA A 129 -14.18 -13.69 7.27
N LYS A 130 -13.25 -13.32 6.39
CA LYS A 130 -11.84 -13.75 6.46
C LYS A 130 -11.17 -13.26 7.74
N PHE A 131 -11.32 -11.98 8.07
CA PHE A 131 -10.78 -11.43 9.32
C PHE A 131 -11.40 -12.09 10.56
N GLN A 132 -12.70 -12.38 10.55
CA GLN A 132 -13.36 -13.09 11.64
C GLN A 132 -12.83 -14.52 11.79
N ALA A 133 -12.59 -15.23 10.69
CA ALA A 133 -12.02 -16.58 10.74
C ALA A 133 -10.61 -16.58 11.36
N LEU A 134 -9.78 -15.61 10.99
CA LEU A 134 -8.45 -15.42 11.58
C LEU A 134 -8.54 -15.08 13.08
N ALA A 135 -9.42 -14.15 13.46
CA ALA A 135 -9.65 -13.77 14.86
C ALA A 135 -10.17 -14.96 15.70
N ASN A 136 -10.97 -15.85 15.12
CA ASN A 136 -11.50 -17.03 15.81
C ASN A 136 -10.51 -18.20 15.89
N THR A 137 -9.32 -18.08 15.32
CA THR A 137 -8.29 -19.12 15.33
C THR A 137 -7.18 -18.70 16.29
N PRO A 138 -7.13 -19.23 17.54
CA PRO A 138 -6.28 -18.68 18.60
C PRO A 138 -4.79 -18.60 18.25
N SER A 139 -4.23 -19.64 17.63
CA SER A 139 -2.82 -19.68 17.21
C SER A 139 -2.48 -18.61 16.17
N LEU A 140 -3.37 -18.40 15.18
CA LEU A 140 -3.18 -17.38 14.16
C LEU A 140 -3.41 -15.97 14.71
N LEU A 141 -4.38 -15.79 15.61
CA LEU A 141 -4.59 -14.51 16.28
C LEU A 141 -3.36 -14.12 17.10
N GLN A 142 -2.83 -15.05 17.90
CA GLN A 142 -1.61 -14.82 18.68
C GLN A 142 -0.42 -14.46 17.76
N ALA A 143 -0.25 -15.17 16.65
CA ALA A 143 0.78 -14.85 15.67
C ALA A 143 0.62 -13.46 15.04
N ILE A 144 -0.61 -13.01 14.78
CA ILE A 144 -0.90 -11.66 14.29
C ILE A 144 -0.58 -10.63 15.37
N GLN A 145 -1.01 -10.85 16.62
CA GLN A 145 -0.71 -9.98 17.75
C GLN A 145 0.81 -9.81 17.93
N THR A 146 1.56 -10.91 17.93
CA THR A 146 3.04 -10.89 18.01
C THR A 146 3.66 -10.10 16.87
N ALA A 147 3.21 -10.31 15.63
CA ALA A 147 3.73 -9.57 14.48
C ALA A 147 3.42 -8.07 14.56
N VAL A 148 2.22 -7.69 15.03
CA VAL A 148 1.80 -6.29 15.19
C VAL A 148 2.55 -5.58 16.31
N VAL A 149 2.83 -6.27 17.42
CA VAL A 149 3.60 -5.70 18.53
C VAL A 149 5.07 -5.54 18.14
N ALA A 150 5.65 -6.54 17.45
CA ALA A 150 7.08 -6.54 17.14
C ALA A 150 7.48 -5.59 15.99
N CYS A 151 6.53 -5.17 15.15
CA CYS A 151 6.82 -4.40 13.94
C CYS A 151 6.12 -3.03 13.94
N GLU A 152 6.85 -1.97 13.60
CA GLU A 152 6.22 -0.66 13.40
C GLU A 152 5.36 -0.61 12.14
N GLN A 153 5.82 -1.26 11.06
CA GLN A 153 5.14 -1.27 9.77
C GLN A 153 4.45 -2.62 9.55
N VAL A 154 3.13 -2.63 9.75
CA VAL A 154 2.28 -3.80 9.51
C VAL A 154 1.20 -3.53 8.47
N SER A 155 0.64 -4.61 7.93
CA SER A 155 -0.46 -4.52 6.96
C SER A 155 -1.75 -4.04 7.65
N LEU A 156 -2.64 -3.41 6.88
CA LEU A 156 -3.92 -2.94 7.43
C LEU A 156 -4.82 -4.14 7.79
N ASP A 157 -4.64 -5.25 7.07
CA ASP A 157 -5.39 -6.48 7.26
C ASP A 157 -5.06 -7.14 8.59
N MET A 158 -3.79 -7.15 9.01
CA MET A 158 -3.40 -7.61 10.35
C MET A 158 -4.05 -6.76 11.45
N LEU A 159 -4.00 -5.42 11.31
CA LEU A 159 -4.64 -4.51 12.26
C LEU A 159 -6.18 -4.69 12.28
N ALA A 160 -6.80 -4.98 11.14
CA ALA A 160 -8.24 -5.24 11.06
C ALA A 160 -8.65 -6.54 11.75
N VAL A 161 -7.80 -7.57 11.75
CA VAL A 161 -8.07 -8.77 12.55
C VAL A 161 -8.14 -8.42 14.04
N LEU A 162 -7.22 -7.57 14.52
CA LEU A 162 -7.22 -7.12 15.93
C LEU A 162 -8.47 -6.30 16.27
N THR A 163 -8.96 -5.44 15.37
CA THR A 163 -10.20 -4.68 15.62
C THR A 163 -11.45 -5.55 15.54
N VAL A 164 -11.43 -6.65 14.79
CA VAL A 164 -12.51 -7.65 14.74
C VAL A 164 -12.54 -8.48 16.02
N ASP A 165 -11.38 -8.90 16.51
CA ASP A 165 -11.25 -9.63 17.78
C ASP A 165 -11.67 -8.75 18.97
N ALA A 166 -11.05 -7.57 19.08
CA ALA A 166 -11.27 -6.57 20.12
C ALA A 166 -11.13 -7.08 21.56
N SER A 167 -10.32 -8.12 21.79
CA SER A 167 -9.86 -8.49 23.13
C SER A 167 -8.84 -7.48 23.66
N ASP A 168 -8.60 -7.47 24.98
CA ASP A 168 -7.63 -6.58 25.62
C ASP A 168 -6.24 -6.72 24.98
N ALA A 169 -5.78 -7.94 24.71
CA ALA A 169 -4.49 -8.19 24.04
C ALA A 169 -4.42 -7.60 22.63
N SER A 170 -5.52 -7.67 21.86
CA SER A 170 -5.61 -7.07 20.54
C SER A 170 -5.66 -5.54 20.60
N VAL A 171 -6.35 -4.98 21.60
CA VAL A 171 -6.37 -3.53 21.83
C VAL A 171 -4.99 -3.02 22.23
N ASP A 172 -4.31 -3.70 23.17
CA ASP A 172 -2.97 -3.34 23.61
C ASP A 172 -1.97 -3.36 22.44
N ALA A 173 -2.07 -4.36 21.56
CA ALA A 173 -1.27 -4.43 20.35
C ALA A 173 -1.54 -3.27 19.36
N LEU A 174 -2.75 -2.69 19.35
CA LEU A 174 -3.10 -1.55 18.51
C LEU A 174 -2.59 -0.21 19.04
N ILE A 175 -2.47 -0.04 20.37
CA ILE A 175 -2.14 1.24 21.02
C ILE A 175 -0.89 1.91 20.42
N PRO A 176 0.27 1.24 20.27
CA PRO A 176 1.48 1.88 19.74
C PRO A 176 1.29 2.44 18.32
N HIS A 177 0.47 1.78 17.50
CA HIS A 177 0.17 2.22 16.14
C HIS A 177 -0.75 3.43 16.12
N VAL A 178 -1.75 3.44 17.00
CA VAL A 178 -2.67 4.58 17.16
C VAL A 178 -1.92 5.79 17.71
N GLU A 179 -1.11 5.63 18.76
CA GLU A 179 -0.33 6.73 19.34
C GLU A 179 0.59 7.37 18.30
N ARG A 180 1.30 6.56 17.51
CA ARG A 180 2.15 7.05 16.42
C ARG A 180 1.36 7.84 15.38
N ALA A 181 0.19 7.33 14.98
CA ALA A 181 -0.67 8.00 14.00
C ALA A 181 -1.29 9.30 14.55
N VAL A 182 -1.64 9.33 15.84
CA VAL A 182 -2.14 10.52 16.53
C VAL A 182 -1.04 11.58 16.63
N GLN A 183 0.19 11.19 16.92
CA GLN A 183 1.33 12.10 16.99
C GLN A 183 1.69 12.69 15.63
N SER A 184 1.67 11.87 14.56
CA SER A 184 1.98 12.35 13.21
C SER A 184 0.86 13.21 12.62
N GLN A 185 -0.40 12.96 13.02
CA GLN A 185 -1.61 13.47 12.36
C GLN A 185 -1.60 13.27 10.83
N GLY A 186 -0.80 12.32 10.35
CA GLY A 186 -0.52 12.03 8.96
C GLY A 186 -1.54 11.09 8.33
N TRP A 187 -1.15 10.46 7.22
CA TRP A 187 -2.02 9.56 6.46
C TRP A 187 -2.28 8.24 7.21
N GLU A 188 -1.41 7.90 8.16
CA GLU A 188 -1.56 6.74 9.04
C GLU A 188 -2.85 6.84 9.87
N LEU A 189 -3.23 8.05 10.31
CA LEU A 189 -4.46 8.26 11.08
C LEU A 189 -5.71 7.99 10.24
N ASP A 190 -5.73 8.46 8.99
CA ASP A 190 -6.80 8.16 8.03
C ASP A 190 -6.91 6.65 7.78
N ARG A 191 -5.75 6.00 7.60
CA ARG A 191 -5.67 4.55 7.38
C ARG A 191 -6.16 3.75 8.58
N LEU A 192 -5.89 4.19 9.81
CA LEU A 192 -6.38 3.51 11.01
C LEU A 192 -7.88 3.74 11.24
N GLU A 193 -8.43 4.91 10.92
CA GLU A 193 -9.88 5.15 11.00
C GLU A 193 -10.66 4.19 10.08
N ASP A 194 -10.12 3.88 8.91
CA ASP A 194 -10.71 2.92 7.96
C ASP A 194 -10.94 1.52 8.55
N LEU A 195 -10.24 1.15 9.63
CA LEU A 195 -10.44 -0.11 10.37
C LEU A 195 -11.84 -0.22 11.00
N ARG A 196 -12.52 0.92 11.22
CA ARG A 196 -13.88 0.97 11.80
C ARG A 196 -14.89 0.14 11.02
N LYS A 197 -14.69 -0.02 9.70
CA LYS A 197 -15.54 -0.83 8.82
C LYS A 197 -15.56 -2.31 9.21
N HIS A 198 -14.48 -2.79 9.83
CA HIS A 198 -14.33 -4.18 10.24
C HIS A 198 -14.53 -4.38 11.73
N ALA A 199 -14.24 -3.35 12.53
CA ALA A 199 -14.22 -3.42 13.97
C ALA A 199 -15.50 -4.00 14.60
N ARG A 200 -15.30 -4.76 15.68
CA ARG A 200 -16.37 -5.17 16.57
C ARG A 200 -16.77 -3.97 17.43
N SER A 201 -18.08 -3.75 17.59
CA SER A 201 -18.57 -2.72 18.50
C SER A 201 -18.37 -3.20 19.94
N THR A 202 -17.43 -2.55 20.61
CA THR A 202 -17.17 -2.64 22.04
C THR A 202 -16.96 -1.21 22.54
N PRO A 203 -17.24 -0.91 23.83
CA PRO A 203 -17.06 0.45 24.35
C PRO A 203 -15.65 1.02 24.12
N VAL A 204 -14.62 0.17 24.24
CA VAL A 204 -13.21 0.55 24.05
C VAL A 204 -12.92 0.90 22.59
N MET A 205 -13.36 0.06 21.64
CA MET A 205 -13.16 0.33 20.22
C MET A 205 -13.97 1.56 19.76
N ASP A 206 -15.19 1.71 20.26
CA ASP A 206 -16.05 2.84 19.93
C ASP A 206 -15.45 4.16 20.43
N ASP A 207 -14.86 4.20 21.64
CA ASP A 207 -14.13 5.37 22.15
C ASP A 207 -12.86 5.65 21.33
N LEU A 208 -12.08 4.61 21.00
CA LEU A 208 -10.87 4.72 20.17
C LEU A 208 -11.19 5.38 18.81
N PHE A 209 -12.21 4.88 18.10
CA PHE A 209 -12.61 5.45 16.82
C PHE A 209 -13.24 6.83 16.96
N ALA A 210 -13.98 7.11 18.04
CA ALA A 210 -14.52 8.44 18.29
C ALA A 210 -13.39 9.48 18.47
N ARG A 211 -12.33 9.13 19.20
CA ARG A 211 -11.14 9.99 19.36
C ARG A 211 -10.42 10.23 18.05
N MET A 212 -10.17 9.18 17.26
CA MET A 212 -9.54 9.32 15.95
C MET A 212 -10.38 10.21 15.02
N GLU A 213 -11.70 10.02 14.98
CA GLU A 213 -12.59 10.87 14.18
C GLU A 213 -12.56 12.32 14.66
N ALA A 214 -12.56 12.59 15.96
CA ALA A 214 -12.45 13.95 16.49
C ALA A 214 -11.14 14.63 16.06
N LEU A 215 -10.03 13.90 16.07
CA LEU A 215 -8.73 14.40 15.59
C LEU A 215 -8.76 14.70 14.09
N LEU A 216 -9.34 13.80 13.29
CA LEU A 216 -9.50 13.99 11.84
C LEU A 216 -10.38 15.20 11.54
N GLN A 217 -11.48 15.38 12.26
CA GLN A 217 -12.34 16.55 12.14
C GLN A 217 -11.61 17.84 12.54
N GLY A 218 -10.85 17.83 13.63
CA GLY A 218 -10.01 18.94 14.04
C GLY A 218 -8.92 19.30 13.02
N ARG A 219 -8.36 18.30 12.31
CA ARG A 219 -7.41 18.52 11.21
C ARG A 219 -8.11 19.12 9.99
N ARG A 220 -9.24 18.54 9.56
CA ARG A 220 -10.07 18.99 8.43
C ARG A 220 -10.48 20.45 8.58
N ALA A 221 -11.00 20.83 9.74
CA ALA A 221 -11.46 22.18 10.04
C ALA A 221 -10.34 23.25 10.00
N ARG A 222 -9.07 22.83 10.17
CA ARG A 222 -7.90 23.71 10.17
C ARG A 222 -7.10 23.67 8.85
N SER A 223 -7.58 22.95 7.84
CA SER A 223 -6.83 22.80 6.59
C SER A 223 -6.64 24.14 5.86
N PRO A 224 -5.40 24.53 5.48
CA PRO A 224 -5.16 25.74 4.70
C PRO A 224 -5.87 25.75 3.34
N ALA A 225 -6.24 24.59 2.80
CA ALA A 225 -7.05 24.51 1.58
C ALA A 225 -8.41 25.22 1.72
N LEU A 226 -8.97 25.31 2.93
CA LEU A 226 -10.22 26.04 3.17
C LEU A 226 -10.06 27.56 2.98
N ASP A 227 -8.86 28.11 3.16
CA ASP A 227 -8.59 29.53 2.92
C ASP A 227 -8.76 29.89 1.43
N LEU A 228 -8.45 28.97 0.52
CA LEU A 228 -8.72 29.14 -0.91
C LEU A 228 -10.23 29.30 -1.15
N ALA A 229 -11.07 28.50 -0.49
CA ALA A 229 -12.51 28.59 -0.64
C ALA A 229 -13.04 29.98 -0.22
N ARG A 230 -12.55 30.52 0.91
CA ARG A 230 -12.91 31.87 1.36
C ARG A 230 -12.46 32.94 0.36
N ARG A 231 -11.21 32.85 -0.12
CA ARG A 231 -10.65 33.81 -1.09
C ARG A 231 -11.37 33.82 -2.43
N LEU A 232 -11.83 32.66 -2.90
CA LEU A 232 -12.63 32.56 -4.14
C LEU A 232 -14.11 32.93 -3.94
N GLY A 233 -14.50 33.32 -2.71
CA GLY A 233 -15.85 33.74 -2.37
C GLY A 233 -16.85 32.58 -2.37
N PHE A 234 -16.41 31.37 -1.99
CA PHE A 234 -17.28 30.21 -1.87
C PHE A 234 -18.04 30.14 -0.54
N GLY A 235 -17.70 31.02 0.40
CA GLY A 235 -18.18 31.01 1.79
C GLY A 235 -17.42 29.99 2.65
N GLU A 236 -17.94 29.73 3.84
CA GLU A 236 -17.44 28.65 4.69
C GLU A 236 -17.89 27.29 4.11
N LEU A 237 -16.92 26.42 3.88
CA LEU A 237 -17.15 25.05 3.41
C LEU A 237 -16.59 24.08 4.46
N ASP A 238 -17.29 22.97 4.70
CA ASP A 238 -16.75 21.89 5.55
C ASP A 238 -15.57 21.17 4.89
N ALA A 239 -15.55 21.15 3.56
CA ALA A 239 -14.46 20.59 2.77
C ALA A 239 -14.41 21.21 1.37
N ILE A 240 -13.20 21.38 0.86
CA ILE A 240 -12.91 21.62 -0.55
C ILE A 240 -11.94 20.55 -1.05
N TRP A 241 -12.24 20.00 -2.24
CA TRP A 241 -11.26 19.22 -2.98
C TRP A 241 -11.42 19.45 -4.48
N PHE A 242 -10.30 19.42 -5.19
CA PHE A 242 -10.28 19.33 -6.64
C PHE A 242 -9.01 18.65 -7.13
N ARG A 243 -9.14 18.00 -8.28
CA ARG A 243 -8.04 17.46 -9.06
C ARG A 243 -8.18 17.91 -10.50
N THR A 244 -7.09 18.33 -11.10
CA THR A 244 -7.05 18.64 -12.53
C THR A 244 -5.81 18.04 -13.16
N TYR A 245 -5.96 17.63 -14.42
CA TYR A 245 -4.88 17.12 -15.24
C TYR A 245 -4.78 18.02 -16.45
N LEU A 246 -3.71 18.79 -16.51
CA LEU A 246 -3.39 19.62 -17.65
C LEU A 246 -2.48 18.83 -18.58
N LEU A 247 -2.83 18.85 -19.86
CA LEU A 247 -2.05 18.26 -20.92
C LEU A 247 -1.56 19.37 -21.83
N ALA A 248 -0.30 19.27 -22.27
CA ALA A 248 0.23 20.07 -23.34
C ALA A 248 1.13 19.23 -24.25
N GLY A 249 1.16 19.59 -25.53
CA GLY A 249 1.80 18.80 -26.59
C GLY A 249 0.78 18.00 -27.41
N ASP A 250 1.18 17.60 -28.61
CA ASP A 250 0.35 16.81 -29.52
C ASP A 250 0.53 15.32 -29.20
N THR A 251 -0.49 14.71 -28.60
CA THR A 251 -0.49 13.27 -28.27
C THR A 251 -0.71 12.37 -29.48
N GLN A 252 -1.01 12.93 -30.66
CA GLN A 252 -1.20 12.18 -31.91
C GLN A 252 0.05 12.21 -32.80
N ALA A 253 0.99 13.12 -32.55
CA ALA A 253 2.22 13.23 -33.30
C ALA A 253 3.34 12.35 -32.72
N THR A 254 3.87 11.44 -33.55
CA THR A 254 5.03 10.62 -33.22
C THR A 254 6.24 11.52 -32.90
N ASN A 255 6.99 11.22 -31.82
CA ASN A 255 8.14 12.01 -31.35
C ASN A 255 7.82 13.41 -30.79
N ALA A 256 6.55 13.73 -30.48
CA ALA A 256 6.20 14.98 -29.82
C ALA A 256 6.60 14.98 -28.33
N LEU A 257 6.98 16.14 -27.82
CA LEU A 257 7.17 16.36 -26.39
C LEU A 257 5.79 16.55 -25.76
N VAL A 258 5.45 15.70 -24.80
CA VAL A 258 4.17 15.70 -24.09
C VAL A 258 4.43 16.03 -22.63
N HIS A 259 3.64 16.96 -22.10
CA HIS A 259 3.71 17.44 -20.73
C HIS A 259 2.41 17.13 -20.01
N HIS A 260 2.51 16.48 -18.86
CA HIS A 260 1.38 16.24 -17.96
C HIS A 260 1.60 17.04 -16.68
N CYS A 261 0.58 17.77 -16.23
CA CYS A 261 0.58 18.43 -14.93
C CYS A 261 -0.65 17.98 -14.16
N ASN A 262 -0.45 17.25 -13.08
CA ASN A 262 -1.50 16.79 -12.17
C ASN A 262 -1.45 17.64 -10.91
N ILE A 263 -2.53 18.35 -10.64
CA ILE A 263 -2.70 19.19 -9.46
C ILE A 263 -3.79 18.56 -8.61
N ASN A 264 -3.50 18.39 -7.32
CA ASN A 264 -4.45 17.86 -6.35
C ASN A 264 -4.52 18.79 -5.13
N VAL A 265 -5.75 19.16 -4.76
CA VAL A 265 -6.05 19.84 -3.51
C VAL A 265 -7.16 19.06 -2.80
N ASP A 266 -6.96 18.70 -1.54
CA ASP A 266 -7.98 18.06 -0.71
C ASP A 266 -7.82 18.46 0.75
N SER A 267 -8.71 19.32 1.23
CA SER A 267 -8.74 19.77 2.63
C SER A 267 -8.86 18.66 3.67
N ARG A 268 -9.26 17.44 3.26
CA ARG A 268 -9.42 16.30 4.16
C ARG A 268 -8.13 15.52 4.37
N SER A 269 -7.20 15.64 3.43
CA SER A 269 -5.92 14.95 3.42
C SER A 269 -4.88 15.72 4.25
N PRO A 270 -3.98 15.02 4.97
CA PRO A 270 -2.82 15.67 5.57
C PRO A 270 -1.89 16.25 4.50
N ARG A 271 -1.74 15.54 3.37
CA ARG A 271 -1.16 16.06 2.13
C ARG A 271 -2.24 16.78 1.33
N TRP A 272 -2.62 17.97 1.77
CA TRP A 272 -3.78 18.70 1.25
C TRP A 272 -3.51 19.41 -0.08
N PHE A 273 -2.26 19.57 -0.50
CA PHE A 273 -1.88 20.15 -1.79
C PHE A 273 -0.68 19.43 -2.38
N SER A 274 -0.77 19.04 -3.65
CA SER A 274 0.35 18.49 -4.39
C SER A 274 0.27 18.79 -5.88
N VAL A 275 1.44 18.89 -6.50
CA VAL A 275 1.60 19.10 -7.93
C VAL A 275 2.67 18.15 -8.44
N TRP A 276 2.32 17.41 -9.49
CA TRP A 276 3.24 16.54 -10.19
C TRP A 276 3.24 16.88 -11.67
N GLN A 277 4.39 17.33 -12.16
CA GLN A 277 4.61 17.66 -13.55
C GLN A 277 5.63 16.71 -14.15
N THR A 278 5.26 16.08 -15.26
CA THR A 278 6.12 15.14 -15.98
C THR A 278 6.21 15.54 -17.44
N SER A 279 7.40 15.37 -18.02
CA SER A 279 7.65 15.63 -19.44
C SER A 279 8.31 14.40 -20.06
N ARG A 280 7.82 14.00 -21.24
CA ARG A 280 8.41 12.93 -22.03
C ARG A 280 8.36 13.26 -23.51
N LYS A 281 9.27 12.69 -24.29
CA LYS A 281 9.14 12.61 -25.74
C LYS A 281 8.47 11.29 -26.09
N ASP A 282 7.35 11.34 -26.81
CA ASP A 282 6.61 10.13 -27.18
C ASP A 282 7.46 9.26 -28.12
N GLY A 283 7.52 7.94 -27.89
CA GLY A 283 8.32 7.00 -28.71
C GLY A 283 9.78 6.74 -28.28
N LEU A 284 10.29 7.37 -27.20
CA LEU A 284 11.55 6.98 -26.55
C LEU A 284 11.32 6.09 -25.31
N ASP A 285 12.39 5.56 -24.73
CA ASP A 285 12.38 4.68 -23.54
C ASP A 285 11.31 5.13 -22.52
N ARG A 286 10.39 4.21 -22.19
CA ARG A 286 9.25 4.44 -21.28
C ARG A 286 9.70 4.94 -19.90
N ASN A 287 10.98 4.80 -19.57
CA ASN A 287 11.57 5.19 -18.30
C ASN A 287 12.23 6.59 -18.31
N ALA A 288 12.33 7.28 -19.45
CA ALA A 288 13.02 8.57 -19.57
C ALA A 288 12.13 9.78 -19.25
N TRP A 289 11.45 9.77 -18.09
CA TRP A 289 10.66 10.91 -17.63
C TRP A 289 11.50 11.94 -16.89
N SER A 290 11.32 13.21 -17.24
CA SER A 290 11.81 14.34 -16.44
C SER A 290 10.66 14.90 -15.63
N ASP A 291 10.84 15.01 -14.31
CA ASP A 291 9.74 15.33 -13.38
C ASP A 291 10.09 16.48 -12.44
N THR A 292 9.08 17.28 -12.12
CA THR A 292 9.02 18.11 -10.91
C THR A 292 7.84 17.67 -10.06
N HIS A 293 8.06 17.43 -8.77
CA HIS A 293 7.04 17.01 -7.82
C HIS A 293 7.22 17.71 -6.48
N PHE A 294 6.17 18.35 -6.00
CA PHE A 294 6.12 18.94 -4.67
C PHE A 294 4.74 18.77 -4.04
N ASP A 295 4.68 18.89 -2.73
CA ASP A 295 3.45 18.98 -1.95
C ASP A 295 3.53 20.12 -0.93
N ASN A 296 2.54 20.18 -0.05
CA ASN A 296 2.47 21.17 1.03
C ASN A 296 3.58 21.06 2.08
N GLU A 297 4.47 20.06 2.02
CA GLU A 297 5.59 19.91 2.94
C GLU A 297 6.91 20.29 2.29
N LYS A 298 7.18 19.82 1.06
CA LYS A 298 8.47 20.04 0.40
C LYS A 298 8.44 19.83 -1.12
N LEU A 299 9.53 20.27 -1.74
CA LEU A 299 9.93 19.87 -3.09
C LEU A 299 10.63 18.50 -3.04
N HIS A 300 10.00 17.48 -3.61
CA HIS A 300 10.53 16.11 -3.62
C HIS A 300 11.51 15.86 -4.76
N LYS A 301 11.24 16.45 -5.94
CA LYS A 301 12.02 16.27 -7.16
C LYS A 301 11.86 17.49 -8.05
N ASP A 302 12.94 17.91 -8.71
CA ASP A 302 12.89 19.06 -9.63
C ASP A 302 13.87 18.94 -10.80
N ILE A 303 13.75 17.87 -11.59
CA ILE A 303 14.61 17.66 -12.76
C ILE A 303 14.33 18.70 -13.85
N LEU A 304 13.08 19.18 -13.96
CA LEU A 304 12.70 20.23 -14.90
C LEU A 304 13.07 21.64 -14.40
N GLY A 305 13.48 21.77 -13.13
CA GLY A 305 13.90 23.00 -12.47
C GLY A 305 12.77 24.02 -12.25
N LEU A 306 11.51 23.60 -12.24
CA LEU A 306 10.31 24.46 -12.20
C LEU A 306 10.03 25.04 -10.80
N GLY A 307 10.65 24.46 -9.77
CA GLY A 307 10.41 24.84 -8.37
C GLY A 307 8.99 24.54 -7.87
N ALA A 308 8.78 24.83 -6.58
CA ALA A 308 7.48 24.72 -5.92
C ALA A 308 6.70 26.06 -5.96
N CYS A 309 5.43 26.03 -5.54
CA CYS A 309 4.64 27.23 -5.30
C CYS A 309 3.71 27.04 -4.10
N GLU A 310 3.21 28.15 -3.56
CA GLU A 310 2.08 28.15 -2.65
C GLU A 310 0.76 28.00 -3.42
N LEU A 311 -0.29 27.45 -2.78
CA LEU A 311 -1.58 27.19 -3.43
C LEU A 311 -2.16 28.44 -4.12
N MET A 312 -2.04 29.61 -3.48
CA MET A 312 -2.56 30.86 -4.05
C MET A 312 -1.80 31.35 -5.29
N GLN A 313 -0.55 30.91 -5.46
CA GLN A 313 0.31 31.23 -6.60
C GLN A 313 0.18 30.21 -7.73
N LEU A 314 -0.67 29.19 -7.56
CA LEU A 314 -0.82 28.10 -8.50
C LEU A 314 -1.14 28.56 -9.94
N PRO A 315 -2.08 29.51 -10.20
CA PRO A 315 -2.34 29.96 -11.56
C PRO A 315 -1.08 30.58 -12.22
N ASP A 316 -0.34 31.40 -11.48
CA ASP A 316 0.90 32.01 -11.98
C ASP A 316 1.99 30.95 -12.20
N TRP A 317 2.08 29.95 -11.30
CA TRP A 317 3.02 28.85 -11.45
C TRP A 317 2.71 28.06 -12.72
N VAL A 318 1.45 27.69 -12.97
CA VAL A 318 1.03 26.98 -14.19
C VAL A 318 1.39 27.77 -15.46
N ALA A 319 1.16 29.08 -15.45
CA ALA A 319 1.52 29.94 -16.58
C ALA A 319 3.02 30.03 -16.79
N ARG A 320 3.80 30.21 -15.72
CA ARG A 320 5.26 30.25 -15.79
C ARG A 320 5.86 28.93 -16.26
N THR A 321 5.34 27.79 -15.81
CA THR A 321 5.83 26.48 -16.25
C THR A 321 5.47 26.20 -17.70
N GLY A 322 4.27 26.61 -18.15
CA GLY A 322 3.91 26.57 -19.57
C GLY A 322 4.90 27.34 -20.44
N LYS A 323 5.20 28.60 -20.08
CA LYS A 323 6.20 29.43 -20.78
C LYS A 323 7.60 28.79 -20.78
N ARG A 324 8.05 28.28 -19.63
CA ARG A 324 9.38 27.66 -19.51
C ARG A 324 9.53 26.39 -20.33
N LEU A 325 8.45 25.63 -20.49
CA LEU A 325 8.45 24.43 -21.32
C LEU A 325 8.13 24.69 -22.80
N GLY A 326 7.76 25.92 -23.17
CA GLY A 326 7.25 26.22 -24.50
C GLY A 326 5.90 25.52 -24.78
N ALA A 327 5.09 25.33 -23.75
CA ALA A 327 3.86 24.55 -23.77
C ALA A 327 2.63 25.43 -23.51
N ALA A 328 1.57 25.23 -24.30
CA ALA A 328 0.25 25.81 -24.06
C ALA A 328 -0.64 24.76 -23.38
N TRP A 329 -1.04 25.01 -22.13
CA TRP A 329 -1.88 24.10 -21.37
C TRP A 329 -3.31 24.06 -21.92
N ASN A 330 -3.80 22.86 -22.23
CA ASN A 330 -5.16 22.69 -22.71
C ASN A 330 -6.15 22.52 -21.55
N PHE A 331 -6.75 23.63 -21.11
CA PHE A 331 -7.78 23.61 -20.06
C PHE A 331 -9.18 23.20 -20.54
N ASN A 332 -9.40 23.06 -21.84
CA ASN A 332 -10.70 22.67 -22.39
C ASN A 332 -10.87 21.15 -22.32
N ASP A 333 -9.79 20.41 -22.55
CA ASP A 333 -9.76 18.94 -22.45
C ASP A 333 -9.36 18.45 -21.05
N SER A 334 -9.01 19.37 -20.15
CA SER A 334 -8.67 19.06 -18.76
C SER A 334 -9.91 18.70 -17.94
N ALA A 335 -9.97 17.47 -17.44
CA ALA A 335 -11.01 17.05 -16.51
C ALA A 335 -10.79 17.68 -15.11
N LEU A 336 -11.52 18.77 -14.80
CA LEU A 336 -11.62 19.27 -13.43
C LEU A 336 -12.59 18.39 -12.63
N MET A 337 -12.06 17.56 -11.73
CA MET A 337 -12.83 16.78 -10.77
C MET A 337 -12.88 17.52 -9.45
N THR A 338 -14.06 17.72 -8.86
CA THR A 338 -14.22 18.50 -7.61
C THR A 338 -15.55 18.22 -6.93
N ASN A 339 -15.66 18.48 -5.62
CA ASN A 339 -16.96 18.54 -4.93
C ASN A 339 -17.78 19.79 -5.25
N LEU A 340 -17.17 20.82 -5.84
CA LEU A 340 -17.88 22.06 -6.17
C LEU A 340 -18.83 21.86 -7.36
N ARG A 341 -19.96 22.56 -7.33
CA ARG A 341 -21.00 22.50 -8.40
C ARG A 341 -21.38 23.91 -8.88
N GLY A 342 -21.96 23.96 -10.08
CA GLY A 342 -22.50 25.19 -10.67
C GLY A 342 -21.49 26.34 -10.71
N LYS A 343 -21.93 27.53 -10.28
CA LYS A 343 -21.12 28.77 -10.29
C LYS A 343 -19.79 28.65 -9.55
N LYS A 344 -19.73 27.90 -8.44
CA LYS A 344 -18.48 27.70 -7.67
C LYS A 344 -17.45 26.92 -8.48
N ARG A 345 -17.88 25.86 -9.19
CA ARG A 345 -17.02 25.08 -10.10
C ARG A 345 -16.52 25.91 -11.28
N ALA A 346 -17.40 26.70 -11.89
CA ALA A 346 -17.02 27.60 -12.99
C ALA A 346 -15.96 28.62 -12.55
N ARG A 347 -16.16 29.25 -11.39
CA ARG A 347 -15.19 30.19 -10.81
C ARG A 347 -13.86 29.53 -10.44
N LEU A 348 -13.86 28.29 -9.93
CA LEU A 348 -12.62 27.54 -9.71
C LEU A 348 -11.84 27.31 -11.01
N ALA A 349 -12.54 26.91 -12.08
CA ALA A 349 -11.93 26.72 -13.39
C ALA A 349 -11.38 28.04 -13.98
N GLU A 350 -12.10 29.14 -13.79
CA GLU A 350 -11.64 30.49 -14.19
C GLU A 350 -10.40 30.92 -13.41
N TRP A 351 -10.38 30.72 -12.09
CA TRP A 351 -9.21 31.02 -11.25
C TRP A 351 -7.97 30.24 -11.70
N LEU A 352 -8.09 28.93 -11.99
CA LEU A 352 -6.97 28.12 -12.49
C LEU A 352 -6.40 28.65 -13.83
N ARG A 353 -7.22 29.30 -14.65
CA ARG A 353 -6.83 29.90 -15.94
C ARG A 353 -6.34 31.34 -15.82
N SER A 354 -6.55 32.00 -14.68
CA SER A 354 -6.30 33.44 -14.54
C SER A 354 -4.84 33.88 -14.72
N GLY A 355 -3.89 32.94 -14.60
CA GLY A 355 -2.46 33.23 -14.84
C GLY A 355 -2.02 33.08 -16.30
N THR A 356 -2.80 32.41 -17.16
CA THR A 356 -2.37 31.95 -18.51
C THR A 356 -2.75 32.88 -19.63
#